data_AF-A0A9D3SR59-F1
#
_entry.id   AF-A0A9D3SR59-F1
#
_cell.length_a   1.000
_cell.length_b   1.000
_cell.length_c   1.000
_cell.angle_alpha   90.00
_cell.angle_beta   90.00
_cell.angle_gamma   90.00
#
_symmetry.space_group_name_H-M   'P 1'
#
loop_
_entity.id
_entity.type
_entity.pdbx_description
1 polymer ?
#
loop_
_entity_poly.entity_id
_entity_poly.type
_entity_poly.pdbx_seq_one_letter_code
_entity_poly.pdbx_strand_id
1 'polypeptide(L)'
;MDDELRRESAKEELRLCTPSHPLPLEIQQMEQEETTCRYCGVSYLILHEFQRLQERLRELEELTAANQLYKDRVKALTLQVSQADSKLVDLRTENKKTREELESELKCSVQLRSVCERQRVLLQDAGPVLQCVAAELREVKEDLSLLSQDQTTALILQHCSTAASERVVLQQEVTRAEEEVGKLQQEIWELQERLHVSDLETETLKNCIQNQELLQNQNQQALKQEVESLQEELQKSHSERAGVERLLESKRKEEEGRSSHLQQQCDEQSATILREALMHAQTEELQEMEDTFRRRLELAEEQGSKWRRDAALELDIERQKNEQLIQKYHQLQDKLPTLVQSASRELKEEVSALEARLREREEELKCEREEASAREGRLLREQQAEVEHLQTKLQERHQEALELQRAHRDLLQLREENSTLHQENSLLQETVRRECEERADLTAALSLAREQLLGVRQIAVNSSIARSSATSSLPSLSAGHGRDAVTGDRSTASWHGNSRQLLPALPRLATERPAPLTKARHRISRKDKRSC
;
A
#
# COMPACT_ATOMS: atom_id res chain seq x y z
N MET A 1 30.23 -40.14 -36.71
CA MET A 1 29.51 -40.44 -37.96
C MET A 1 28.62 -39.26 -38.35
N ASP A 2 27.86 -38.65 -37.43
CA ASP A 2 26.97 -37.51 -37.76
C ASP A 2 27.67 -36.24 -38.29
N ASP A 3 28.94 -36.01 -37.91
CA ASP A 3 29.76 -34.90 -38.46
C ASP A 3 30.26 -35.14 -39.90
N GLU A 4 30.25 -36.38 -40.40
CA GLU A 4 30.60 -36.68 -41.79
C GLU A 4 29.41 -36.45 -42.72
N LEU A 5 28.21 -36.90 -42.36
CA LEU A 5 26.99 -36.60 -43.14
C LEU A 5 26.72 -35.09 -43.27
N ARG A 6 27.01 -34.29 -42.23
CA ARG A 6 26.90 -32.82 -42.31
C ARG A 6 27.91 -32.20 -43.28
N ARG A 7 29.09 -32.80 -43.44
CA ARG A 7 30.12 -32.33 -44.40
C ARG A 7 29.87 -32.80 -45.83
N GLU A 8 29.18 -33.93 -46.02
CA GLU A 8 28.77 -34.40 -47.34
C GLU A 8 27.55 -33.62 -47.85
N SER A 9 26.54 -33.39 -47.02
CA SER A 9 25.39 -32.54 -47.38
C SER A 9 25.80 -31.10 -47.75
N ALA A 10 26.80 -30.53 -47.09
CA ALA A 10 27.33 -29.20 -47.42
C ALA A 10 28.21 -29.15 -48.69
N LYS A 11 28.67 -30.31 -49.20
CA LYS A 11 29.38 -30.39 -50.50
C LYS A 11 28.43 -30.54 -51.68
N GLU A 12 27.22 -31.06 -51.46
CA GLU A 12 26.26 -31.32 -52.55
C GLU A 12 25.42 -30.07 -52.92
N GLU A 13 25.38 -29.05 -52.08
CA GLU A 13 24.80 -27.73 -52.40
C GLU A 13 25.72 -26.83 -53.26
N LEU A 14 26.98 -27.22 -53.47
CA LEU A 14 27.93 -26.54 -54.37
C LEU A 14 27.75 -26.92 -55.85
N ARG A 15 26.55 -27.38 -56.24
CA ARG A 15 26.15 -27.54 -57.65
C ARG A 15 26.10 -26.17 -58.30
N LEU A 16 26.98 -25.96 -59.28
CA LEU A 16 27.12 -24.74 -60.08
C LEU A 16 25.75 -24.14 -60.47
N CYS A 17 25.36 -23.07 -59.79
CA CYS A 17 24.18 -22.28 -60.15
C CYS A 17 24.37 -21.73 -61.57
N THR A 18 23.64 -22.28 -62.54
CA THR A 18 23.49 -21.66 -63.85
C THR A 18 22.80 -20.31 -63.67
N PRO A 19 23.37 -19.18 -64.15
CA PRO A 19 22.77 -17.86 -63.92
C PRO A 19 21.33 -17.81 -64.41
N SER A 20 20.39 -17.49 -63.51
CA SER A 20 18.95 -17.49 -63.81
C SER A 20 18.54 -16.43 -64.83
N HIS A 21 19.41 -15.47 -65.12
CA HIS A 21 19.39 -14.63 -66.31
C HIS A 21 20.76 -14.73 -67.01
N PRO A 22 20.82 -15.12 -68.29
CA PRO A 22 22.04 -15.04 -69.06
C PRO A 22 22.44 -13.57 -69.26
N LEU A 23 23.74 -13.30 -69.41
CA LEU A 23 24.24 -11.96 -69.72
C LEU A 23 23.71 -11.49 -71.08
N PRO A 24 23.51 -10.18 -71.31
CA PRO A 24 23.17 -9.63 -72.62
C PRO A 24 24.10 -10.14 -73.74
N LEU A 25 23.57 -10.31 -74.95
CA LEU A 25 24.27 -10.91 -76.09
C LEU A 25 25.57 -10.16 -76.45
N GLU A 26 25.58 -8.85 -76.26
CA GLU A 26 26.72 -7.97 -76.46
C GLU A 26 27.90 -8.37 -75.58
N ILE A 27 27.62 -8.72 -74.31
CA ILE A 27 28.63 -9.12 -73.32
C ILE A 27 29.07 -10.58 -73.53
N GLN A 28 28.19 -11.43 -74.07
CA GLN A 28 28.56 -12.81 -74.44
C GLN A 28 29.45 -12.89 -75.68
N GLN A 29 29.44 -11.84 -76.53
CA GLN A 29 30.22 -11.78 -77.78
C GLN A 29 31.56 -11.03 -77.63
N MET A 30 31.80 -10.36 -76.50
CA MET A 30 33.10 -9.73 -76.20
C MET A 30 34.22 -10.75 -76.05
N GLU A 31 35.44 -10.37 -76.40
CA GLU A 31 36.59 -11.26 -76.21
C GLU A 31 36.88 -11.45 -74.71
N GLN A 32 37.39 -12.63 -74.33
CA GLN A 32 37.70 -12.94 -72.91
C GLN A 32 38.70 -11.94 -72.30
N GLU A 33 39.54 -11.34 -73.14
CA GLU A 33 40.56 -10.36 -72.75
C GLU A 33 39.97 -8.99 -72.36
N GLU A 34 38.74 -8.70 -72.78
CA GLU A 34 37.99 -7.49 -72.43
C GLU A 34 37.10 -7.69 -71.20
N THR A 35 36.58 -8.91 -71.02
CA THR A 35 35.66 -9.27 -69.92
C THR A 35 36.36 -9.82 -68.68
N THR A 36 37.65 -10.17 -68.76
CA THR A 36 38.49 -10.65 -67.64
C THR A 36 39.80 -9.90 -67.51
N CYS A 37 40.29 -9.74 -66.28
CA CYS A 37 41.54 -9.05 -66.03
C CYS A 37 42.76 -9.91 -66.42
N ARG A 38 43.55 -9.46 -67.40
CA ARG A 38 44.78 -10.14 -67.87
C ARG A 38 45.82 -10.49 -66.78
N TYR A 39 45.78 -9.87 -65.59
CA TYR A 39 46.71 -10.15 -64.50
C TYR A 39 46.22 -11.18 -63.47
N CYS A 40 44.91 -11.38 -63.31
CA CYS A 40 44.34 -12.27 -62.29
C CYS A 40 43.22 -13.19 -62.77
N GLY A 41 42.79 -13.10 -64.02
CA GLY A 41 41.76 -13.94 -64.64
C GLY A 41 40.33 -13.70 -64.13
N VAL A 42 40.12 -12.79 -63.18
CA VAL A 42 38.78 -12.49 -62.64
C VAL A 42 37.97 -11.67 -63.63
N SER A 43 36.70 -12.04 -63.83
CA SER A 43 35.78 -11.26 -64.67
C SER A 43 35.38 -9.95 -64.00
N TYR A 44 35.38 -8.85 -64.77
CA TYR A 44 34.93 -7.54 -64.29
C TYR A 44 33.45 -7.52 -63.86
N LEU A 45 32.63 -8.42 -64.42
CA LEU A 45 31.23 -8.59 -64.03
C LEU A 45 31.10 -9.20 -62.63
N ILE A 46 31.93 -10.20 -62.31
CA ILE A 46 32.00 -10.81 -60.98
C ILE A 46 32.50 -9.78 -59.97
N LEU A 47 33.48 -8.94 -60.34
CA LEU A 47 33.97 -7.85 -59.49
C LEU A 47 32.86 -6.82 -59.19
N HIS A 48 32.08 -6.42 -60.19
CA HIS A 48 30.99 -5.45 -59.99
C HIS A 48 29.83 -6.02 -59.17
N GLU A 49 29.41 -7.27 -59.42
CA GLU A 49 28.41 -7.94 -58.59
C GLU A 49 28.90 -8.14 -57.14
N PHE A 50 30.19 -8.46 -56.95
CA PHE A 50 30.79 -8.54 -55.61
C PHE A 50 30.78 -7.18 -54.89
N GLN A 51 31.10 -6.08 -55.59
CA GLN A 51 30.99 -4.72 -55.04
C GLN A 51 29.55 -4.38 -54.66
N ARG A 52 28.56 -4.67 -55.54
CA ARG A 52 27.13 -4.43 -55.26
C ARG A 52 26.63 -5.25 -54.07
N LEU A 53 27.13 -6.48 -53.90
CA LEU A 53 26.83 -7.32 -52.73
C LEU A 53 27.50 -6.78 -51.47
N GLN A 54 28.73 -6.26 -51.53
CA GLN A 54 29.38 -5.58 -50.41
C GLN A 54 28.65 -4.30 -49.98
N GLU A 55 28.11 -3.53 -50.92
CA GLU A 55 27.30 -2.34 -50.63
C GLU A 55 25.98 -2.72 -49.95
N ARG A 56 25.24 -3.70 -50.49
CA ARG A 56 24.02 -4.24 -49.85
C ARG A 56 24.26 -4.85 -48.47
N LEU A 57 25.41 -5.50 -48.25
CA LEU A 57 25.78 -6.01 -46.94
C LEU A 57 26.01 -4.86 -45.95
N ARG A 58 26.69 -3.79 -46.38
CA ARG A 58 26.89 -2.58 -45.57
C ARG A 58 25.57 -1.90 -45.21
N GLU A 59 24.65 -1.76 -46.18
CA GLU A 59 23.29 -1.25 -45.94
C GLU A 59 22.52 -2.10 -44.91
N LEU A 60 22.64 -3.44 -44.98
CA LEU A 60 22.02 -4.35 -44.01
C LEU A 60 22.69 -4.28 -42.62
N GLU A 61 24.00 -4.09 -42.54
CA GLU A 61 24.74 -3.86 -41.29
C GLU A 61 24.30 -2.54 -40.63
N GLU A 62 24.18 -1.46 -41.40
CA GLU A 62 23.66 -0.17 -40.94
C GLU A 62 22.19 -0.27 -40.47
N LEU A 63 21.33 -0.94 -41.24
CA LEU A 63 19.93 -1.18 -40.88
C LEU A 63 19.78 -2.06 -39.64
N THR A 64 20.62 -3.07 -39.45
CA THR A 64 20.58 -3.92 -38.24
C THR A 64 21.09 -3.17 -37.00
N ALA A 65 22.13 -2.34 -37.14
CA ALA A 65 22.58 -1.43 -36.07
C ALA A 65 21.50 -0.41 -35.69
N ALA A 66 20.84 0.21 -36.66
CA ALA A 66 19.71 1.12 -36.43
C ALA A 66 18.54 0.42 -35.73
N ASN A 67 18.14 -0.77 -36.18
CA ASN A 67 17.10 -1.57 -35.53
C ASN A 67 17.47 -1.95 -34.08
N GLN A 68 18.74 -2.24 -33.81
CA GLN A 68 19.20 -2.53 -32.45
C GLN A 68 19.11 -1.28 -31.54
N LEU A 69 19.48 -0.10 -32.04
CA LEU A 69 19.29 1.17 -31.33
C LEU A 69 17.80 1.47 -31.05
N TYR A 70 16.91 1.25 -32.03
CA TYR A 70 15.47 1.39 -31.82
C TYR A 70 14.95 0.41 -30.77
N LYS A 71 15.39 -0.85 -30.81
CA LYS A 71 15.02 -1.89 -29.83
C LYS A 71 15.45 -1.51 -28.41
N ASP A 72 16.65 -0.95 -28.25
CA ASP A 72 17.15 -0.54 -26.94
C ASP A 72 16.49 0.75 -26.44
N ARG A 73 16.16 1.70 -27.33
CA ARG A 73 15.31 2.86 -27.02
C ARG A 73 13.90 2.44 -26.57
N VAL A 74 13.29 1.45 -27.23
CA VAL A 74 11.97 0.92 -26.83
C VAL A 74 12.04 0.27 -25.44
N LYS A 75 13.08 -0.52 -25.13
CA LYS A 75 13.29 -1.05 -23.77
C LYS A 75 13.42 0.06 -22.73
N ALA A 76 14.21 1.10 -23.03
CA ALA A 76 14.42 2.23 -22.12
C ALA A 76 13.12 3.00 -21.84
N LEU A 77 12.33 3.28 -22.88
CA LEU A 77 11.01 3.90 -22.74
C LEU A 77 10.02 3.01 -21.98
N THR A 78 10.01 1.70 -22.24
CA THR A 78 9.18 0.73 -21.50
C THR A 78 9.52 0.74 -20.00
N LEU A 79 10.82 0.80 -19.67
CA LEU A 79 11.27 0.92 -18.29
C LEU A 79 10.82 2.23 -17.65
N GLN A 80 10.97 3.37 -18.35
CA GLN A 80 10.50 4.68 -17.86
C GLN A 80 8.99 4.71 -17.60
N VAL A 81 8.18 4.13 -18.51
CA VAL A 81 6.73 3.99 -18.31
C VAL A 81 6.43 3.15 -17.06
N SER A 82 7.05 1.99 -16.90
CA SER A 82 6.83 1.15 -15.70
C SER A 82 7.23 1.84 -14.39
N GLN A 83 8.26 2.69 -14.41
CA GLN A 83 8.68 3.50 -13.26
C GLN A 83 7.70 4.65 -12.97
N ALA A 84 7.13 5.27 -14.01
CA ALA A 84 6.08 6.28 -13.87
C ALA A 84 4.79 5.66 -13.31
N ASP A 85 4.39 4.48 -13.81
CA ASP A 85 3.23 3.75 -13.31
C ASP A 85 3.37 3.37 -11.82
N SER A 86 4.56 2.90 -11.40
CA SER A 86 4.84 2.65 -9.98
C SER A 86 4.64 3.91 -9.14
N LYS A 87 5.24 5.03 -9.54
CA LYS A 87 5.10 6.32 -8.84
C LYS A 87 3.65 6.80 -8.77
N LEU A 88 2.86 6.59 -9.83
CA LEU A 88 1.44 6.93 -9.86
C LEU A 88 0.62 6.03 -8.92
N VAL A 89 0.98 4.74 -8.77
CA VAL A 89 0.37 3.86 -7.76
C VAL A 89 0.72 4.33 -6.35
N ASP A 90 2.00 4.63 -6.09
CA ASP A 90 2.45 5.12 -4.78
C ASP A 90 1.70 6.40 -4.37
N LEU A 91 1.71 7.42 -5.24
CA LEU A 91 0.98 8.69 -5.04
C LEU A 91 -0.54 8.50 -4.87
N ARG A 92 -1.15 7.51 -5.53
CA ARG A 92 -2.57 7.17 -5.33
C ARG A 92 -2.82 6.57 -3.95
N THR A 93 -1.92 5.71 -3.45
CA THR A 93 -2.06 5.16 -2.09
C THR A 93 -1.85 6.23 -1.02
N GLU A 94 -0.94 7.17 -1.25
CA GLU A 94 -0.71 8.31 -0.35
C GLU A 94 -1.91 9.26 -0.33
N ASN A 95 -2.43 9.67 -1.49
CA ASN A 95 -3.67 10.46 -1.59
C ASN A 95 -4.90 9.77 -0.96
N LYS A 96 -4.94 8.44 -0.97
CA LYS A 96 -6.00 7.70 -0.28
C LYS A 96 -5.86 7.82 1.24
N LYS A 97 -4.65 7.65 1.79
CA LYS A 97 -4.37 7.78 3.23
C LYS A 97 -4.67 9.19 3.72
N THR A 98 -4.15 10.23 3.06
CA THR A 98 -4.38 11.62 3.47
C THR A 98 -5.85 12.01 3.43
N ARG A 99 -6.63 11.44 2.49
CA ARG A 99 -8.08 11.60 2.47
C ARG A 99 -8.79 10.90 3.63
N GLU A 100 -8.37 9.69 4.00
CA GLU A 100 -8.91 8.95 5.16
C GLU A 100 -8.57 9.65 6.48
N GLU A 101 -7.35 10.18 6.61
CA GLU A 101 -6.90 11.03 7.71
C GLU A 101 -7.76 12.30 7.83
N LEU A 102 -7.93 13.05 6.73
CA LEU A 102 -8.70 14.29 6.71
C LEU A 102 -10.21 14.06 6.99
N GLU A 103 -10.76 12.92 6.58
CA GLU A 103 -12.13 12.52 6.96
C GLU A 103 -12.23 12.20 8.47
N SER A 104 -11.18 11.63 9.07
CA SER A 104 -11.12 11.36 10.51
C SER A 104 -10.99 12.65 11.34
N GLU A 105 -10.18 13.61 10.89
CA GLU A 105 -10.08 14.94 11.51
C GLU A 105 -11.39 15.71 11.41
N LEU A 106 -12.09 15.66 10.27
CA LEU A 106 -13.39 16.31 10.10
C LEU A 106 -14.43 15.74 11.08
N LYS A 107 -14.45 14.41 11.28
CA LYS A 107 -15.30 13.76 12.29
C LYS A 107 -14.96 14.22 13.71
N CYS A 108 -13.68 14.29 14.05
CA CYS A 108 -13.20 14.79 15.34
C CYS A 108 -13.62 16.26 15.56
N SER A 109 -13.43 17.12 14.55
CA SER A 109 -13.83 18.54 14.58
C SER A 109 -15.33 18.73 14.79
N VAL A 110 -16.18 17.92 14.14
CA VAL A 110 -17.63 17.92 14.35
C VAL A 110 -18.00 17.48 15.77
N GLN A 111 -17.33 16.45 16.30
CA GLN A 111 -17.52 16.01 17.69
C GLN A 111 -17.13 17.10 18.68
N LEU A 112 -15.95 17.71 18.54
CA LEU A 112 -15.51 18.85 19.35
C LEU A 112 -16.50 20.00 19.29
N ARG A 113 -16.95 20.39 18.09
CA ARG A 113 -17.97 21.44 17.93
C ARG A 113 -19.26 21.12 18.69
N SER A 114 -19.71 19.86 18.69
CA SER A 114 -20.88 19.43 19.47
C SER A 114 -20.64 19.47 21.00
N VAL A 115 -19.41 19.26 21.47
CA VAL A 115 -19.04 19.43 22.88
C VAL A 115 -19.04 20.91 23.26
N CYS A 116 -18.37 21.76 22.48
CA CYS A 116 -18.33 23.20 22.71
C CYS A 116 -19.72 23.84 22.68
N GLU A 117 -20.60 23.39 21.77
CA GLU A 117 -21.99 23.87 21.72
C GLU A 117 -22.79 23.47 22.97
N ARG A 118 -22.65 22.22 23.45
CA ARG A 118 -23.28 21.81 24.73
C ARG A 118 -22.74 22.60 25.93
N GLN A 119 -21.43 22.83 25.98
CA GLN A 119 -20.83 23.66 27.02
C GLN A 119 -21.32 25.11 26.95
N ARG A 120 -21.47 25.68 25.75
CA ARG A 120 -22.03 27.02 25.54
C ARG A 120 -23.46 27.13 26.06
N VAL A 121 -24.32 26.15 25.75
CA VAL A 121 -25.70 26.09 26.28
C VAL A 121 -25.70 25.99 27.80
N LEU A 122 -24.92 25.07 28.39
CA LEU A 122 -24.82 24.94 29.85
C LEU A 122 -24.34 26.23 30.54
N LEU A 123 -23.40 26.96 29.94
CA LEU A 123 -22.95 28.27 30.45
C LEU A 123 -24.01 29.36 30.28
N GLN A 124 -24.79 29.34 29.19
CA GLN A 124 -25.95 30.23 29.02
C GLN A 124 -27.05 29.95 30.04
N ASP A 125 -27.32 28.69 30.36
CA ASP A 125 -28.33 28.29 31.36
C ASP A 125 -27.85 28.58 32.81
N ALA A 126 -26.55 28.43 33.08
CA ALA A 126 -25.97 28.76 34.38
C ALA A 126 -25.92 30.28 34.66
N GLY A 127 -25.81 31.12 33.62
CA GLY A 127 -25.73 32.57 33.75
C GLY A 127 -26.89 33.19 34.55
N PRO A 128 -28.17 32.96 34.18
CA PRO A 128 -29.33 33.39 34.94
C PRO A 128 -29.35 32.87 36.39
N VAL A 129 -28.98 31.60 36.61
CA VAL A 129 -28.94 31.02 37.97
C VAL A 129 -27.91 31.75 38.84
N LEU A 130 -26.71 32.01 38.30
CA LEU A 130 -25.68 32.77 38.99
C LEU A 130 -26.09 34.24 39.20
N GLN A 131 -26.88 34.83 38.30
CA GLN A 131 -27.44 36.17 38.48
C GLN A 131 -28.51 36.21 39.58
N CYS A 132 -29.38 35.19 39.68
CA CYS A 132 -30.34 35.04 40.78
C CYS A 132 -29.60 34.89 42.12
N VAL A 133 -28.63 33.97 42.22
CA VAL A 133 -27.82 33.79 43.43
C VAL A 133 -27.03 35.07 43.77
N ALA A 134 -26.53 35.82 42.79
CA ALA A 134 -25.86 37.11 43.02
C ALA A 134 -26.83 38.26 43.41
N ALA A 135 -28.13 38.13 43.13
CA ALA A 135 -29.17 39.04 43.61
C ALA A 135 -29.60 38.67 45.04
N GLU A 136 -29.83 37.39 45.32
CA GLU A 136 -30.09 36.86 46.67
C GLU A 136 -28.93 37.19 47.63
N LEU A 137 -27.67 36.99 47.21
CA LEU A 137 -26.49 37.39 47.97
C LEU A 137 -26.35 38.91 48.13
N ARG A 138 -27.02 39.72 47.29
CA ARG A 138 -27.07 41.17 47.44
C ARG A 138 -28.12 41.59 48.46
N GLU A 139 -29.30 40.98 48.43
CA GLU A 139 -30.32 41.15 49.47
C GLU A 139 -29.78 40.70 50.83
N VAL A 140 -29.18 39.51 50.92
CA VAL A 140 -28.52 39.01 52.15
C VAL A 140 -27.37 39.93 52.60
N LYS A 141 -26.64 40.56 51.68
CA LYS A 141 -25.61 41.56 52.02
C LYS A 141 -26.22 42.87 52.53
N GLU A 142 -27.35 43.30 52.00
CA GLU A 142 -28.09 44.48 52.45
C GLU A 142 -28.72 44.22 53.83
N ASP A 143 -29.29 43.04 54.07
CA ASP A 143 -29.75 42.58 55.38
C ASP A 143 -28.62 42.44 56.41
N LEU A 144 -27.47 41.87 56.02
CA LEU A 144 -26.28 41.84 56.87
C LEU A 144 -25.73 43.24 57.15
N SER A 145 -25.90 44.20 56.24
CA SER A 145 -25.49 45.60 56.48
C SER A 145 -26.38 46.33 57.51
N LEU A 146 -27.59 45.82 57.79
CA LEU A 146 -28.46 46.27 58.90
C LEU A 146 -28.13 45.59 60.24
N LEU A 147 -27.46 44.43 60.23
CA LEU A 147 -27.08 43.65 61.43
C LEU A 147 -25.60 43.81 61.82
N SER A 148 -24.77 44.39 60.95
CA SER A 148 -23.32 44.52 61.13
C SER A 148 -22.91 45.76 61.94
N GLN A 149 -23.29 45.81 63.23
CA GLN A 149 -22.59 46.68 64.20
C GLN A 149 -21.65 45.90 65.14
N ASP A 150 -21.65 44.57 65.13
CA ASP A 150 -20.64 43.75 65.83
C ASP A 150 -20.21 42.51 65.01
N GLN A 151 -18.98 42.04 65.26
CA GLN A 151 -18.33 40.84 64.67
C GLN A 151 -17.76 40.90 63.23
N THR A 152 -17.27 42.06 62.77
CA THR A 152 -16.72 42.20 61.40
C THR A 152 -15.31 41.64 61.13
N THR A 153 -14.50 41.29 62.14
CA THR A 153 -13.07 40.97 61.93
C THR A 153 -12.77 39.52 61.52
N ALA A 154 -13.58 38.53 61.94
CA ALA A 154 -13.33 37.12 61.63
C ALA A 154 -13.79 36.74 60.20
N LEU A 155 -14.99 37.17 59.79
CA LEU A 155 -15.51 36.87 58.44
C LEU A 155 -14.65 37.51 57.35
N ILE A 156 -14.13 38.72 57.55
CA ILE A 156 -13.25 39.39 56.58
C ILE A 156 -11.96 38.59 56.38
N LEU A 157 -11.36 38.03 57.44
CA LEU A 157 -10.18 37.17 57.31
C LEU A 157 -10.46 35.87 56.55
N GLN A 158 -11.65 35.28 56.73
CA GLN A 158 -12.06 34.07 55.98
C GLN A 158 -12.37 34.37 54.50
N HIS A 159 -13.06 35.47 54.20
CA HIS A 159 -13.30 35.87 52.81
C HIS A 159 -12.03 36.33 52.10
N CYS A 160 -11.09 36.98 52.80
CA CYS A 160 -9.77 37.30 52.27
C CYS A 160 -8.93 36.04 52.00
N SER A 161 -9.07 34.96 52.78
CA SER A 161 -8.35 33.71 52.52
C SER A 161 -8.95 32.90 51.37
N THR A 162 -10.29 32.84 51.23
CA THR A 162 -10.90 32.24 50.04
C THR A 162 -10.58 33.03 48.78
N ALA A 163 -10.72 34.36 48.79
CA ALA A 163 -10.37 35.21 47.65
C ALA A 163 -8.87 35.14 47.29
N ALA A 164 -7.99 34.96 48.27
CA ALA A 164 -6.58 34.69 48.01
C ALA A 164 -6.35 33.33 47.32
N SER A 165 -7.08 32.28 47.73
CA SER A 165 -7.00 30.96 47.08
C SER A 165 -7.58 30.96 45.65
N GLU A 166 -8.72 31.61 45.43
CA GLU A 166 -9.31 31.82 44.10
C GLU A 166 -8.37 32.61 43.20
N ARG A 167 -7.73 33.67 43.72
CA ARG A 167 -6.72 34.42 42.98
C ARG A 167 -5.52 33.54 42.58
N VAL A 168 -5.09 32.59 43.41
CA VAL A 168 -4.01 31.64 43.05
C VAL A 168 -4.45 30.68 41.95
N VAL A 169 -5.68 30.16 41.99
CA VAL A 169 -6.22 29.29 40.92
C VAL A 169 -6.33 30.07 39.61
N LEU A 170 -6.92 31.27 39.63
CA LEU A 170 -7.01 32.13 38.44
C LEU A 170 -5.63 32.54 37.93
N GLN A 171 -4.64 32.77 38.80
CA GLN A 171 -3.26 33.03 38.38
C GLN A 171 -2.65 31.82 37.66
N GLN A 172 -2.92 30.59 38.13
CA GLN A 172 -2.47 29.36 37.49
C GLN A 172 -3.15 29.16 36.12
N GLU A 173 -4.45 29.42 36.02
CA GLU A 173 -5.19 29.37 34.75
C GLU A 173 -4.67 30.42 33.75
N VAL A 174 -4.36 31.64 34.21
CA VAL A 174 -3.71 32.67 33.38
C VAL A 174 -2.33 32.20 32.90
N THR A 175 -1.46 31.68 33.77
CA THR A 175 -0.13 31.18 33.33
C THR A 175 -0.25 30.02 32.34
N ARG A 176 -1.27 29.16 32.50
CA ARG A 176 -1.53 28.06 31.56
C ARG A 176 -2.02 28.59 30.20
N ALA A 177 -2.90 29.58 30.20
CA ALA A 177 -3.35 30.25 28.98
C ALA A 177 -2.19 30.99 28.28
N GLU A 178 -1.29 31.61 29.03
CA GLU A 178 -0.06 32.24 28.50
C GLU A 178 0.87 31.20 27.86
N GLU A 179 1.06 30.03 28.48
CA GLU A 179 1.81 28.90 27.88
C GLU A 179 1.14 28.34 26.61
N GLU A 180 -0.19 28.23 26.60
CA GLU A 180 -0.96 27.76 25.44
C GLU A 180 -0.91 28.78 24.29
N VAL A 181 -0.99 30.09 24.58
CA VAL A 181 -0.74 31.16 23.59
C VAL A 181 0.69 31.11 23.05
N GLY A 182 1.69 30.84 23.89
CA GLY A 182 3.08 30.68 23.45
C GLY A 182 3.26 29.50 22.47
N LYS A 183 2.64 28.35 22.75
CA LYS A 183 2.64 27.18 21.86
C LYS A 183 1.96 27.50 20.52
N LEU A 184 0.78 28.12 20.55
CA LEU A 184 0.05 28.52 19.35
C LEU A 184 0.81 29.56 18.51
N GLN A 185 1.55 30.48 19.14
CA GLN A 185 2.42 31.42 18.43
C GLN A 185 3.59 30.71 17.73
N GLN A 186 4.18 29.69 18.35
CA GLN A 186 5.21 28.87 17.72
C GLN A 186 4.63 28.05 16.55
N GLU A 187 3.47 27.40 16.72
CA GLU A 187 2.79 26.67 15.64
C GLU A 187 2.44 27.59 14.45
N ILE A 188 1.97 28.82 14.71
CA ILE A 188 1.72 29.82 13.66
C ILE A 188 3.03 30.16 12.91
N TRP A 189 4.14 30.32 13.62
CA TRP A 189 5.44 30.63 13.01
C TRP A 189 5.95 29.47 12.14
N GLU A 190 5.89 28.22 12.64
CA GLU A 190 6.28 27.03 11.89
C GLU A 190 5.39 26.81 10.65
N LEU A 191 4.09 27.09 10.74
CA LEU A 191 3.17 27.05 9.61
C LEU A 191 3.43 28.17 8.59
N GLN A 192 3.81 29.37 9.03
CA GLN A 192 4.20 30.47 8.16
C GLN A 192 5.49 30.17 7.40
N GLU A 193 6.50 29.57 8.04
CA GLU A 193 7.74 29.18 7.36
C GLU A 193 7.50 28.04 6.36
N ARG A 194 6.68 27.03 6.72
CA ARG A 194 6.27 25.98 5.78
C ARG A 194 5.48 26.52 4.58
N LEU A 195 4.60 27.49 4.79
CA LEU A 195 3.89 28.17 3.71
C LEU A 195 4.87 28.91 2.79
N HIS A 196 5.81 29.66 3.36
CA HIS A 196 6.80 30.41 2.58
C HIS A 196 7.70 29.50 1.72
N VAL A 197 8.11 28.34 2.25
CA VAL A 197 8.84 27.32 1.47
C VAL A 197 7.96 26.78 0.34
N SER A 198 6.70 26.45 0.61
CA SER A 198 5.75 25.99 -0.40
C SER A 198 5.50 27.04 -1.50
N ASP A 199 5.40 28.32 -1.15
CA ASP A 199 5.23 29.42 -2.12
C ASP A 199 6.46 29.49 -3.04
N LEU A 200 7.67 29.44 -2.46
CA LEU A 200 8.93 29.46 -3.22
C LEU A 200 9.04 28.25 -4.16
N GLU A 201 8.66 27.05 -3.70
CA GLU A 201 8.58 25.85 -4.53
C GLU A 201 7.59 26.03 -5.69
N THR A 202 6.39 26.58 -5.44
CA THR A 202 5.41 26.82 -6.52
C THR A 202 5.92 27.82 -7.56
N GLU A 203 6.69 28.85 -7.14
CA GLU A 203 7.27 29.83 -8.05
C GLU A 203 8.42 29.23 -8.88
N THR A 204 9.26 28.37 -8.29
CA THR A 204 10.27 27.63 -9.06
C THR A 204 9.64 26.67 -10.08
N LEU A 205 8.58 25.96 -9.71
CA LEU A 205 7.83 25.09 -10.63
C LEU A 205 7.19 25.88 -11.77
N LYS A 206 6.57 27.03 -11.46
CA LYS A 206 5.98 27.93 -12.45
C LYS A 206 7.02 28.43 -13.46
N ASN A 207 8.20 28.84 -13.00
CA ASN A 207 9.32 29.21 -13.86
C ASN A 207 9.83 28.01 -14.70
N CYS A 208 9.84 26.80 -14.14
CA CYS A 208 10.24 25.59 -14.86
C CYS A 208 9.25 25.24 -15.99
N ILE A 209 7.94 25.34 -15.73
CA ILE A 209 6.87 25.14 -16.71
C ILE A 209 6.98 26.18 -17.84
N GLN A 210 7.12 27.48 -17.52
CA GLN A 210 7.27 28.53 -18.53
C GLN A 210 8.49 28.33 -19.44
N ASN A 211 9.62 27.91 -18.86
CA ASN A 211 10.82 27.57 -19.65
C ASN A 211 10.60 26.33 -20.53
N GLN A 212 9.87 25.31 -20.04
CA GLN A 212 9.53 24.13 -20.82
C GLN A 212 8.57 24.46 -21.97
N GLU A 213 7.56 25.31 -21.75
CA GLU A 213 6.65 25.81 -22.78
C GLU A 213 7.41 26.63 -23.85
N LEU A 214 8.34 27.50 -23.45
CA LEU A 214 9.17 28.27 -24.38
C LEU A 214 10.00 27.34 -25.28
N LEU A 215 10.66 26.34 -24.69
CA LEU A 215 11.45 25.34 -25.44
C LEU A 215 10.57 24.46 -26.35
N GLN A 216 9.38 24.06 -25.90
CA GLN A 216 8.42 23.33 -26.73
C GLN A 216 7.97 24.16 -27.93
N ASN A 217 7.67 25.45 -27.73
CA ASN A 217 7.28 26.36 -28.81
C ASN A 217 8.42 26.60 -29.82
N GLN A 218 9.66 26.79 -29.33
CA GLN A 218 10.84 26.91 -30.20
C GLN A 218 11.07 25.64 -31.03
N ASN A 219 11.00 24.46 -30.41
CA ASN A 219 11.12 23.18 -31.12
C ASN A 219 9.97 22.98 -32.14
N GLN A 220 8.74 23.40 -31.81
CA GLN A 220 7.62 23.36 -32.75
C GLN A 220 7.81 24.29 -33.95
N GLN A 221 8.41 25.47 -33.75
CA GLN A 221 8.73 26.39 -34.85
C GLN A 221 9.85 25.84 -35.74
N ALA A 222 10.92 25.30 -35.16
CA ALA A 222 12.01 24.68 -35.91
C ALA A 222 11.51 23.51 -36.78
N LEU A 223 10.70 22.60 -36.21
CA LEU A 223 10.11 21.49 -36.95
C LEU A 223 9.14 21.95 -38.06
N LYS A 224 8.40 23.06 -37.87
CA LYS A 224 7.56 23.63 -38.93
C LYS A 224 8.41 24.15 -40.09
N GLN A 225 9.47 24.89 -39.81
CA GLN A 225 10.39 25.40 -40.84
C GLN A 225 11.09 24.26 -41.59
N GLU A 226 11.48 23.19 -40.90
CA GLU A 226 12.08 22.00 -41.52
C GLU A 226 11.08 21.27 -42.44
N VAL A 227 9.81 21.11 -42.00
CA VAL A 227 8.75 20.55 -42.84
C VAL A 227 8.42 21.42 -44.05
N GLU A 228 8.38 22.75 -43.89
CA GLU A 228 8.16 23.70 -44.98
C GLU A 228 9.31 23.61 -46.02
N SER A 229 10.57 23.60 -45.56
CA SER A 229 11.74 23.42 -46.42
C SER A 229 11.71 22.10 -47.20
N LEU A 230 11.37 20.99 -46.54
CA LEU A 230 11.26 19.68 -47.19
C LEU A 230 10.08 19.61 -48.18
N GLN A 231 9.00 20.36 -47.95
CA GLN A 231 7.90 20.49 -48.91
C GLN A 231 8.30 21.28 -50.15
N GLU A 232 9.08 22.36 -50.00
CA GLU A 232 9.63 23.12 -51.13
C GLU A 232 10.61 22.28 -51.96
N GLU A 233 11.52 21.54 -51.32
CA GLU A 233 12.43 20.60 -52.01
C GLU A 233 11.67 19.50 -52.76
N LEU A 234 10.66 18.91 -52.13
CA LEU A 234 9.81 17.89 -52.75
C LEU A 234 9.05 18.44 -53.97
N GLN A 235 8.46 19.64 -53.87
CA GLN A 235 7.81 20.30 -55.01
C GLN A 235 8.80 20.59 -56.14
N LYS A 236 10.02 21.04 -55.81
CA LYS A 236 11.08 21.28 -56.78
C LYS A 236 11.44 20.00 -57.53
N SER A 237 11.74 18.90 -56.84
CA SER A 237 12.03 17.60 -57.47
C SER A 237 10.86 17.05 -58.29
N HIS A 238 9.61 17.29 -57.88
CA HIS A 238 8.44 16.97 -58.72
C HIS A 238 8.42 17.79 -60.02
N SER A 239 8.71 19.09 -59.96
CA SER A 239 8.75 19.97 -61.13
C SER A 239 9.88 19.60 -62.10
N GLU A 240 11.04 19.20 -61.57
CA GLU A 240 12.19 18.70 -62.35
C GLU A 240 11.84 17.37 -63.03
N ARG A 241 11.23 16.43 -62.31
CA ARG A 241 10.77 15.14 -62.87
C ARG A 241 9.77 15.31 -64.01
N ALA A 242 8.79 16.20 -63.84
CA ALA A 242 7.84 16.58 -64.89
C ALA A 242 8.48 17.36 -66.05
N GLY A 243 9.65 17.99 -65.84
CA GLY A 243 10.50 18.52 -66.91
C GLY A 243 11.16 17.42 -67.73
N VAL A 244 11.75 16.42 -67.05
CA VAL A 244 12.40 15.27 -67.69
C VAL A 244 11.40 14.41 -68.48
N GLU A 245 10.22 14.11 -67.94
CA GLU A 245 9.17 13.37 -68.67
C GLU A 245 8.77 14.07 -69.97
N ARG A 246 8.57 15.40 -69.95
CA ARG A 246 8.24 16.17 -71.17
C ARG A 246 9.38 16.17 -72.19
N LEU A 247 10.63 16.17 -71.74
CA LEU A 247 11.80 16.05 -72.61
C LEU A 247 11.89 14.66 -73.26
N LEU A 248 11.67 13.59 -72.49
CA LEU A 248 11.64 12.22 -73.01
C LEU A 248 10.50 12.01 -74.01
N GLU A 249 9.31 12.53 -73.71
CA GLU A 249 8.15 12.46 -74.60
C GLU A 249 8.35 13.25 -75.90
N SER A 250 9.02 14.41 -75.83
CA SER A 250 9.43 15.18 -77.01
C SER A 250 10.45 14.40 -77.87
N LYS A 251 11.43 13.77 -77.24
CA LYS A 251 12.44 12.96 -77.94
C LYS A 251 11.88 11.69 -78.56
N ARG A 252 10.95 11.01 -77.87
CA ARG A 252 10.15 9.91 -78.43
C ARG A 252 9.47 10.34 -79.74
N LYS A 253 8.75 11.46 -79.73
CA LYS A 253 8.04 11.97 -80.92
C LYS A 253 8.98 12.39 -82.05
N GLU A 254 10.14 12.93 -81.72
CA GLU A 254 11.17 13.26 -82.70
C GLU A 254 11.72 11.99 -83.38
N GLU A 255 12.00 10.93 -82.62
CA GLU A 255 12.44 9.63 -83.18
C GLU A 255 11.33 8.89 -83.92
N GLU A 256 10.09 8.89 -83.43
CA GLU A 256 8.93 8.34 -84.15
C GLU A 256 8.72 9.07 -85.50
N GLY A 257 8.91 10.39 -85.54
CA GLY A 257 8.88 11.18 -86.77
C GLY A 257 10.03 10.86 -87.74
N ARG A 258 11.26 10.72 -87.23
CA ARG A 258 12.44 10.30 -88.02
C ARG A 258 12.27 8.90 -88.59
N SER A 259 11.81 7.96 -87.77
CA SER A 259 11.53 6.57 -88.18
C SER A 259 10.45 6.53 -89.27
N SER A 260 9.37 7.30 -89.11
CA SER A 260 8.31 7.42 -90.12
C SER A 260 8.82 8.01 -91.44
N HIS A 261 9.69 9.03 -91.38
CA HIS A 261 10.27 9.65 -92.57
C HIS A 261 11.24 8.71 -93.30
N LEU A 262 12.09 7.98 -92.57
CA LEU A 262 13.00 6.98 -93.13
C LEU A 262 12.23 5.81 -93.76
N GLN A 263 11.17 5.33 -93.11
CA GLN A 263 10.29 4.31 -93.66
C GLN A 263 9.66 4.78 -94.99
N GLN A 264 9.12 6.00 -95.03
CA GLN A 264 8.52 6.58 -96.23
C GLN A 264 9.54 6.76 -97.37
N GLN A 265 10.78 7.16 -97.05
CA GLN A 265 11.88 7.20 -98.03
C GLN A 265 12.24 5.81 -98.58
N CYS A 266 12.28 4.79 -97.72
CA CYS A 266 12.51 3.41 -98.15
C CYS A 266 11.38 2.91 -99.08
N ASP A 267 10.12 3.22 -98.77
CA ASP A 267 8.98 2.82 -99.59
C ASP A 267 8.96 3.53 -100.96
N GLU A 268 9.31 4.82 -101.01
CA GLU A 268 9.45 5.59 -102.26
C GLU A 268 10.65 5.13 -103.11
N GLN A 269 11.81 4.88 -102.51
CA GLN A 269 12.99 4.32 -103.19
C GLN A 269 12.72 2.90 -103.71
N SER A 270 11.97 2.09 -102.96
CA SER A 270 11.54 0.77 -103.42
C SER A 270 10.67 0.88 -104.68
N ALA A 271 9.78 1.89 -104.75
CA ALA A 271 8.87 2.11 -105.87
C ALA A 271 9.52 2.72 -107.15
N THR A 272 10.71 3.33 -107.04
CA THR A 272 11.52 3.72 -108.22
C THR A 272 12.41 2.57 -108.69
N ILE A 273 13.08 1.88 -107.77
CA ILE A 273 13.91 0.71 -108.09
C ILE A 273 13.08 -0.40 -108.77
N LEU A 274 11.83 -0.63 -108.33
CA LEU A 274 10.89 -1.56 -108.97
C LEU A 274 10.46 -1.16 -110.40
N ARG A 275 10.58 0.10 -110.80
CA ARG A 275 10.31 0.54 -112.19
C ARG A 275 11.51 0.39 -113.10
N GLU A 276 12.71 0.58 -112.56
CA GLU A 276 13.97 0.51 -113.31
C GLU A 276 14.44 -0.93 -113.50
N ALA A 277 14.32 -1.78 -112.47
CA ALA A 277 14.65 -3.22 -112.55
C ALA A 277 13.78 -3.99 -113.56
N LEU A 278 12.52 -3.56 -113.77
CA LEU A 278 11.55 -4.24 -114.64
C LEU A 278 11.89 -4.14 -116.14
N MET A 279 12.79 -3.23 -116.53
CA MET A 279 13.22 -3.01 -117.91
C MET A 279 14.54 -3.71 -118.27
N HIS A 280 15.39 -4.08 -117.30
CA HIS A 280 16.69 -4.71 -117.57
C HIS A 280 16.72 -6.22 -117.32
N ALA A 281 15.92 -6.75 -116.40
CA ALA A 281 15.96 -8.17 -116.06
C ALA A 281 15.29 -9.13 -117.09
N GLN A 282 14.69 -8.61 -118.17
CA GLN A 282 13.53 -9.27 -118.82
C GLN A 282 13.81 -10.58 -119.61
N THR A 283 15.06 -11.02 -119.81
CA THR A 283 15.33 -12.31 -120.49
C THR A 283 16.42 -13.21 -119.90
N GLU A 284 17.41 -12.70 -119.16
CA GLU A 284 18.53 -13.54 -118.69
C GLU A 284 18.81 -13.43 -117.17
N GLU A 285 18.69 -12.25 -116.56
CA GLU A 285 18.84 -12.14 -115.09
C GLU A 285 17.69 -12.78 -114.31
N LEU A 286 16.48 -12.89 -114.90
CA LEU A 286 15.28 -13.39 -114.22
C LEU A 286 15.47 -14.78 -113.56
N GLN A 287 16.21 -15.71 -114.18
CA GLN A 287 16.39 -17.06 -113.62
C GLN A 287 17.40 -17.11 -112.45
N GLU A 288 18.51 -16.38 -112.53
CA GLU A 288 19.47 -16.30 -111.41
C GLU A 288 18.94 -15.42 -110.26
N MET A 289 18.16 -14.39 -110.61
CA MET A 289 17.46 -13.51 -109.67
C MET A 289 16.34 -14.28 -108.93
N GLU A 290 15.52 -15.07 -109.62
CA GLU A 290 14.52 -15.94 -108.99
C GLU A 290 15.15 -16.94 -108.02
N ASP A 291 16.26 -17.59 -108.40
CA ASP A 291 16.95 -18.57 -107.54
C ASP A 291 17.61 -17.92 -106.31
N THR A 292 18.13 -16.68 -106.44
CA THR A 292 18.70 -15.95 -105.30
C THR A 292 17.63 -15.34 -104.40
N PHE A 293 16.50 -14.87 -104.95
CA PHE A 293 15.35 -14.47 -104.14
C PHE A 293 14.70 -15.65 -103.43
N ARG A 294 14.58 -16.82 -104.06
CA ARG A 294 14.06 -18.04 -103.43
C ARG A 294 14.88 -18.43 -102.20
N ARG A 295 16.22 -18.48 -102.33
CA ARG A 295 17.13 -18.75 -101.19
C ARG A 295 17.04 -17.71 -100.07
N ARG A 296 16.84 -16.42 -100.40
CA ARG A 296 16.63 -15.36 -99.40
C ARG A 296 15.28 -15.47 -98.70
N LEU A 297 14.24 -15.91 -99.41
CA LEU A 297 12.91 -16.14 -98.86
C LEU A 297 12.93 -17.35 -97.92
N GLU A 298 13.52 -18.47 -98.35
CA GLU A 298 13.75 -19.68 -97.55
C GLU A 298 14.50 -19.34 -96.25
N LEU A 299 15.61 -18.58 -96.33
CA LEU A 299 16.36 -18.15 -95.14
C LEU A 299 15.52 -17.26 -94.20
N ALA A 300 14.69 -16.36 -94.75
CA ALA A 300 13.80 -15.50 -93.94
C ALA A 300 12.67 -16.31 -93.29
N GLU A 301 12.13 -17.32 -93.96
CA GLU A 301 11.12 -18.24 -93.43
C GLU A 301 11.70 -19.17 -92.35
N GLU A 302 12.93 -19.65 -92.53
CA GLU A 302 13.68 -20.40 -91.52
C GLU A 302 13.95 -19.54 -90.28
N GLN A 303 14.42 -18.31 -90.46
CA GLN A 303 14.62 -17.35 -89.36
C GLN A 303 13.30 -17.03 -88.66
N GLY A 304 12.23 -16.69 -89.38
CA GLY A 304 10.90 -16.48 -88.80
C GLY A 304 10.38 -17.70 -88.05
N SER A 305 10.67 -18.91 -88.55
CA SER A 305 10.32 -20.17 -87.88
C SER A 305 11.22 -20.49 -86.69
N LYS A 306 12.44 -19.94 -86.61
CA LYS A 306 13.30 -19.97 -85.43
C LYS A 306 12.76 -19.00 -84.37
N TRP A 307 12.54 -17.73 -84.70
CA TRP A 307 11.97 -16.73 -83.78
C TRP A 307 10.62 -17.18 -83.18
N ARG A 308 9.75 -17.82 -83.98
CA ARG A 308 8.49 -18.40 -83.48
C ARG A 308 8.70 -19.53 -82.47
N ARG A 309 9.74 -20.36 -82.61
CA ARG A 309 10.09 -21.42 -81.64
C ARG A 309 10.71 -20.83 -80.38
N ASP A 310 11.63 -19.89 -80.53
CA ASP A 310 12.34 -19.25 -79.41
C ASP A 310 11.33 -18.45 -78.55
N ALA A 311 10.41 -17.69 -79.16
CA ALA A 311 9.33 -16.99 -78.45
C ALA A 311 8.32 -17.94 -77.77
N ALA A 312 8.02 -19.10 -78.38
CA ALA A 312 7.16 -20.10 -77.76
C ALA A 312 7.81 -20.73 -76.52
N LEU A 313 9.11 -21.03 -76.60
CA LEU A 313 9.91 -21.52 -75.46
C LEU A 313 9.93 -20.51 -74.31
N GLU A 314 10.17 -19.22 -74.59
CA GLU A 314 10.20 -18.17 -73.56
C GLU A 314 8.82 -18.03 -72.86
N LEU A 315 7.73 -18.07 -73.62
CA LEU A 315 6.37 -18.05 -73.08
C LEU A 315 6.07 -19.26 -72.19
N ASP A 316 6.54 -20.46 -72.55
CA ASP A 316 6.35 -21.66 -71.73
C ASP A 316 7.24 -21.65 -70.48
N ILE A 317 8.45 -21.07 -70.54
CA ILE A 317 9.30 -20.83 -69.36
C ILE A 317 8.59 -19.86 -68.39
N GLU A 318 8.05 -18.74 -68.87
CA GLU A 318 7.31 -17.79 -68.03
C GLU A 318 6.00 -18.36 -67.49
N ARG A 319 5.27 -19.19 -68.26
CA ARG A 319 4.13 -19.94 -67.74
C ARG A 319 4.53 -20.85 -66.59
N GLN A 320 5.61 -21.63 -66.73
CA GLN A 320 6.09 -22.51 -65.66
C GLN A 320 6.52 -21.73 -64.39
N LYS A 321 7.19 -20.58 -64.54
CA LYS A 321 7.53 -19.70 -63.41
C LYS A 321 6.28 -19.18 -62.69
N ASN A 322 5.28 -18.73 -63.45
CA ASN A 322 4.01 -18.26 -62.90
C ASN A 322 3.22 -19.38 -62.20
N GLU A 323 3.17 -20.57 -62.79
CA GLU A 323 2.55 -21.77 -62.18
C GLU A 323 3.19 -22.10 -60.81
N GLN A 324 4.53 -22.05 -60.72
CA GLN A 324 5.25 -22.25 -59.45
C GLN A 324 4.98 -21.16 -58.42
N LEU A 325 4.82 -19.90 -58.84
CA LEU A 325 4.45 -18.79 -57.95
C LEU A 325 3.03 -18.95 -57.43
N ILE A 326 2.09 -19.34 -58.28
CA ILE A 326 0.70 -19.64 -57.91
C ILE A 326 0.66 -20.79 -56.89
N GLN A 327 1.41 -21.86 -57.11
CA GLN A 327 1.50 -22.99 -56.17
C GLN A 327 2.10 -22.57 -54.81
N LYS A 328 3.16 -21.75 -54.81
CA LYS A 328 3.73 -21.20 -53.56
C LYS A 328 2.75 -20.29 -52.82
N TYR A 329 1.96 -19.49 -53.54
CA TYR A 329 0.94 -18.64 -52.95
C TYR A 329 -0.15 -19.47 -52.27
N HIS A 330 -0.68 -20.50 -52.96
CA HIS A 330 -1.65 -21.43 -52.37
C HIS A 330 -1.09 -22.15 -51.13
N GLN A 331 0.16 -22.65 -51.18
CA GLN A 331 0.81 -23.27 -50.02
C GLN A 331 0.96 -22.34 -48.81
N LEU A 332 1.13 -21.03 -49.02
CA LEU A 332 1.14 -20.05 -47.93
C LEU A 332 -0.28 -19.73 -47.46
N GLN A 333 -1.23 -19.64 -48.38
CA GLN A 333 -2.65 -19.41 -48.12
C GLN A 333 -3.30 -20.55 -47.33
N ASP A 334 -2.85 -21.80 -47.48
CA ASP A 334 -3.31 -22.96 -46.69
C ASP A 334 -2.65 -23.02 -45.30
N LYS A 335 -1.43 -22.48 -45.15
CA LYS A 335 -0.68 -22.43 -43.88
C LYS A 335 -1.11 -21.29 -42.97
N LEU A 336 -1.60 -20.18 -43.54
CA LEU A 336 -2.01 -19.02 -42.75
C LEU A 336 -3.19 -19.34 -41.79
N PRO A 337 -4.28 -20.02 -42.22
CA PRO A 337 -5.39 -20.37 -41.33
C PRO A 337 -4.99 -21.34 -40.22
N THR A 338 -4.11 -22.30 -40.50
CA THR A 338 -3.68 -23.29 -39.50
C THR A 338 -2.80 -22.66 -38.41
N LEU A 339 -1.88 -21.76 -38.78
CA LEU A 339 -1.10 -20.95 -37.82
C LEU A 339 -1.98 -19.99 -37.02
N VAL A 340 -2.95 -19.32 -37.65
CA VAL A 340 -3.90 -18.44 -36.95
C VAL A 340 -4.78 -19.25 -35.98
N GLN A 341 -5.21 -20.45 -36.36
CA GLN A 341 -5.99 -21.33 -35.48
C GLN A 341 -5.16 -21.86 -34.30
N SER A 342 -3.89 -22.25 -34.49
CA SER A 342 -3.05 -22.73 -33.38
C SER A 342 -2.79 -21.61 -32.38
N ALA A 343 -2.36 -20.43 -32.85
CA ALA A 343 -2.14 -19.27 -31.99
C ALA A 343 -3.44 -18.80 -31.28
N SER A 344 -4.58 -18.83 -31.98
CA SER A 344 -5.89 -18.51 -31.38
C SER A 344 -6.34 -19.54 -30.34
N ARG A 345 -5.92 -20.80 -30.46
CA ARG A 345 -6.20 -21.83 -29.46
C ARG A 345 -5.31 -21.65 -28.24
N GLU A 346 -4.01 -21.47 -28.43
CA GLU A 346 -3.03 -21.23 -27.36
C GLU A 346 -3.44 -20.02 -26.51
N LEU A 347 -3.81 -18.90 -27.14
CA LEU A 347 -4.33 -17.72 -26.43
C LEU A 347 -5.64 -17.99 -25.67
N LYS A 348 -6.55 -18.82 -26.20
CA LYS A 348 -7.78 -19.22 -25.49
C LYS A 348 -7.50 -20.10 -24.28
N GLU A 349 -6.55 -21.03 -24.41
CA GLU A 349 -6.10 -21.88 -23.31
C GLU A 349 -5.45 -21.03 -22.21
N GLU A 350 -4.55 -20.10 -22.55
CA GLU A 350 -3.97 -19.14 -21.60
C GLU A 350 -5.01 -18.27 -20.90
N VAL A 351 -5.96 -17.68 -21.64
CA VAL A 351 -7.06 -16.88 -21.07
C VAL A 351 -7.89 -17.73 -20.10
N SER A 352 -8.28 -18.95 -20.49
CA SER A 352 -9.05 -19.84 -19.61
C SER A 352 -8.31 -20.23 -18.33
N ALA A 353 -6.98 -20.42 -18.41
CA ALA A 353 -6.13 -20.70 -17.25
C ALA A 353 -5.97 -19.47 -16.33
N LEU A 354 -5.91 -18.27 -16.88
CA LEU A 354 -5.91 -17.02 -16.12
C LEU A 354 -7.26 -16.75 -15.44
N GLU A 355 -8.38 -17.01 -16.12
CA GLU A 355 -9.73 -16.92 -15.56
C GLU A 355 -9.98 -17.94 -14.43
N ALA A 356 -9.40 -19.13 -14.53
CA ALA A 356 -9.46 -20.14 -13.46
C ALA A 356 -8.67 -19.66 -12.23
N ARG A 357 -7.42 -19.21 -12.43
CA ARG A 357 -6.57 -18.68 -11.36
C ARG A 357 -7.12 -17.41 -10.72
N LEU A 358 -7.85 -16.59 -11.47
CA LEU A 358 -8.55 -15.42 -10.93
C LEU A 358 -9.68 -15.86 -9.99
N ARG A 359 -10.51 -16.83 -10.39
CA ARG A 359 -11.57 -17.39 -9.55
C ARG A 359 -11.02 -18.04 -8.28
N GLU A 360 -9.95 -18.81 -8.37
CA GLU A 360 -9.24 -19.36 -7.19
C GLU A 360 -8.81 -18.25 -6.23
N ARG A 361 -8.22 -17.16 -6.73
CA ARG A 361 -7.82 -15.99 -5.93
C ARG A 361 -9.01 -15.25 -5.30
N GLU A 362 -10.13 -15.15 -6.01
CA GLU A 362 -11.36 -14.53 -5.50
C GLU A 362 -11.99 -15.37 -4.38
N GLU A 363 -11.96 -16.70 -4.50
CA GLU A 363 -12.40 -17.64 -3.45
C GLU A 363 -11.46 -17.64 -2.24
N GLU A 364 -10.13 -17.66 -2.45
CA GLU A 364 -9.13 -17.50 -1.38
C GLU A 364 -9.38 -16.20 -0.59
N LEU A 365 -9.51 -15.05 -1.28
CA LEU A 365 -9.79 -13.75 -0.66
C LEU A 365 -11.14 -13.70 0.07
N LYS A 366 -12.14 -14.45 -0.40
CA LYS A 366 -13.43 -14.56 0.28
C LYS A 366 -13.29 -15.33 1.59
N CYS A 367 -12.61 -16.48 1.57
CA CYS A 367 -12.30 -17.26 2.78
C CYS A 367 -11.49 -16.45 3.79
N GLU A 368 -10.46 -15.71 3.35
CA GLU A 368 -9.68 -14.83 4.25
C GLU A 368 -10.54 -13.73 4.90
N ARG A 369 -11.48 -13.14 4.16
CA ARG A 369 -12.44 -12.14 4.71
C ARG A 369 -13.40 -12.75 5.74
N GLU A 370 -13.93 -13.94 5.45
CA GLU A 370 -14.80 -14.66 6.38
C GLU A 370 -14.03 -15.06 7.65
N GLU A 371 -12.79 -15.52 7.53
CA GLU A 371 -11.91 -15.76 8.67
C GLU A 371 -11.59 -14.49 9.47
N ALA A 372 -11.29 -13.37 8.81
CA ALA A 372 -11.01 -12.10 9.45
C ALA A 372 -12.22 -11.60 10.26
N SER A 373 -13.41 -11.63 9.66
CA SER A 373 -14.67 -11.29 10.34
C SER A 373 -14.95 -12.24 11.52
N ALA A 374 -14.68 -13.54 11.36
CA ALA A 374 -14.82 -14.50 12.46
C ALA A 374 -13.81 -14.28 13.59
N ARG A 375 -12.59 -13.77 13.31
CA ARG A 375 -11.59 -13.39 14.31
C ARG A 375 -12.01 -12.12 15.05
N GLU A 376 -12.43 -11.08 14.35
CA GLU A 376 -12.97 -9.84 14.91
C GLU A 376 -14.18 -10.12 15.81
N GLY A 377 -15.13 -10.92 15.34
CA GLY A 377 -16.31 -11.34 16.11
C GLY A 377 -15.99 -12.23 17.33
N ARG A 378 -14.79 -12.83 17.43
CA ARG A 378 -14.33 -13.47 18.68
C ARG A 378 -13.76 -12.44 19.64
N LEU A 379 -12.87 -11.57 19.17
CA LEU A 379 -12.27 -10.50 19.98
C LEU A 379 -13.33 -9.59 20.62
N LEU A 380 -14.38 -9.23 19.87
CA LEU A 380 -15.50 -8.43 20.40
C LEU A 380 -16.25 -9.15 21.54
N ARG A 381 -16.43 -10.48 21.47
CA ARG A 381 -17.07 -11.24 22.56
C ARG A 381 -16.15 -11.39 23.77
N GLU A 382 -14.86 -11.54 23.55
CA GLU A 382 -13.86 -11.58 24.63
C GLU A 382 -13.84 -10.23 25.38
N GLN A 383 -13.82 -9.10 24.64
CA GLN A 383 -13.93 -7.76 25.22
C GLN A 383 -15.26 -7.52 25.94
N GLN A 384 -16.38 -8.00 25.40
CA GLN A 384 -17.69 -7.93 26.07
C GLN A 384 -17.68 -8.71 27.40
N ALA A 385 -17.17 -9.94 27.40
CA ALA A 385 -17.06 -10.75 28.61
C ALA A 385 -16.10 -10.14 29.65
N GLU A 386 -15.01 -9.51 29.22
CA GLU A 386 -14.12 -8.75 30.11
C GLU A 386 -14.82 -7.53 30.73
N VAL A 387 -15.61 -6.79 29.95
CA VAL A 387 -16.40 -5.65 30.46
C VAL A 387 -17.47 -6.12 31.45
N GLU A 388 -18.21 -7.18 31.16
CA GLU A 388 -19.20 -7.78 32.08
C GLU A 388 -18.53 -8.27 33.38
N HIS A 389 -17.35 -8.88 33.29
CA HIS A 389 -16.58 -9.32 34.45
C HIS A 389 -16.08 -8.14 35.30
N LEU A 390 -15.62 -7.06 34.68
CA LEU A 390 -15.19 -5.83 35.37
C LEU A 390 -16.39 -5.10 36.00
N GLN A 391 -17.55 -5.07 35.35
CA GLN A 391 -18.79 -4.54 35.93
C GLN A 391 -19.20 -5.33 37.17
N THR A 392 -19.15 -6.66 37.11
CA THR A 392 -19.47 -7.54 38.25
C THR A 392 -18.54 -7.25 39.43
N LYS A 393 -17.21 -7.21 39.20
CA LYS A 393 -16.22 -6.83 40.22
C LYS A 393 -16.43 -5.44 40.80
N LEU A 394 -16.88 -4.49 40.00
CA LEU A 394 -17.16 -3.13 40.47
C LEU A 394 -18.42 -3.09 41.36
N GLN A 395 -19.43 -3.91 41.06
CA GLN A 395 -20.60 -4.12 41.92
C GLN A 395 -20.22 -4.80 43.24
N GLU A 396 -19.38 -5.84 43.22
CA GLU A 396 -18.83 -6.49 44.43
C GLU A 396 -18.10 -5.46 45.31
N ARG A 397 -17.20 -4.66 44.73
CA ARG A 397 -16.47 -3.60 45.46
C ARG A 397 -17.37 -2.50 46.02
N HIS A 398 -18.45 -2.17 45.31
CA HIS A 398 -19.46 -1.24 45.82
C HIS A 398 -20.21 -1.82 47.03
N GLN A 399 -20.58 -3.10 46.98
CA GLN A 399 -21.23 -3.81 48.09
C GLN A 399 -20.29 -3.92 49.31
N GLU A 400 -19.02 -4.31 49.10
CA GLU A 400 -17.98 -4.32 50.14
C GLU A 400 -17.84 -2.93 50.82
N ALA A 401 -17.87 -1.85 50.05
CA ALA A 401 -17.79 -0.48 50.57
C ALA A 401 -19.03 -0.10 51.42
N LEU A 402 -20.23 -0.51 51.00
CA LEU A 402 -21.46 -0.29 51.79
C LEU A 402 -21.46 -1.08 53.11
N GLU A 403 -20.88 -2.29 53.11
CA GLU A 403 -20.73 -3.11 54.32
C GLU A 403 -19.68 -2.53 55.27
N LEU A 404 -18.54 -2.06 54.76
CA LEU A 404 -17.57 -1.29 55.54
C LEU A 404 -18.17 -0.02 56.15
N GLN A 405 -19.05 0.70 55.42
CA GLN A 405 -19.75 1.87 55.94
C GLN A 405 -20.82 1.53 57.01
N ARG A 406 -21.35 0.31 57.03
CA ARG A 406 -22.20 -0.19 58.12
C ARG A 406 -21.34 -0.50 59.34
N ALA A 407 -20.32 -1.34 59.19
CA ALA A 407 -19.40 -1.70 60.27
C ALA A 407 -18.74 -0.47 60.91
N HIS A 408 -18.43 0.57 60.15
CA HIS A 408 -17.90 1.82 60.70
C HIS A 408 -18.91 2.56 61.59
N ARG A 409 -20.20 2.56 61.24
CA ARG A 409 -21.25 3.14 62.09
C ARG A 409 -21.46 2.33 63.37
N ASP A 410 -21.47 1.00 63.25
CA ASP A 410 -21.61 0.10 64.40
C ASP A 410 -20.43 0.28 65.38
N LEU A 411 -19.20 0.44 64.86
CA LEU A 411 -18.01 0.75 65.67
C LEU A 411 -18.07 2.14 66.35
N LEU A 412 -18.69 3.14 65.72
CA LEU A 412 -18.92 4.45 66.34
C LEU A 412 -19.94 4.35 67.47
N GLN A 413 -21.06 3.66 67.25
CA GLN A 413 -22.08 3.41 68.28
C GLN A 413 -21.49 2.65 69.48
N LEU A 414 -20.78 1.54 69.23
CA LEU A 414 -20.10 0.79 70.29
C LEU A 414 -19.05 1.64 71.04
N ARG A 415 -18.42 2.61 70.39
CA ARG A 415 -17.48 3.54 71.04
C ARG A 415 -18.20 4.56 71.94
N GLU A 416 -19.34 5.06 71.50
CA GLU A 416 -20.21 5.93 72.30
C GLU A 416 -20.75 5.17 73.52
N GLU A 417 -21.30 3.95 73.33
CA GLU A 417 -21.75 3.06 74.40
C GLU A 417 -20.63 2.74 75.40
N ASN A 418 -19.43 2.36 74.93
CA ASN A 418 -18.28 2.16 75.81
C ASN A 418 -17.92 3.42 76.59
N SER A 419 -18.06 4.62 76.01
CA SER A 419 -17.81 5.88 76.72
C SER A 419 -18.84 6.15 77.81
N THR A 420 -20.12 5.86 77.56
CA THR A 420 -21.19 5.99 78.57
C THR A 420 -21.03 4.98 79.71
N LEU A 421 -20.78 3.70 79.40
CA LEU A 421 -20.47 2.67 80.39
C LEU A 421 -19.23 3.00 81.22
N HIS A 422 -18.21 3.66 80.64
CA HIS A 422 -17.03 4.11 81.37
C HIS A 422 -17.32 5.27 82.32
N GLN A 423 -18.21 6.18 81.94
CA GLN A 423 -18.72 7.25 82.82
C GLN A 423 -19.54 6.66 83.98
N GLU A 424 -20.48 5.75 83.69
CA GLU A 424 -21.26 5.03 84.71
C GLU A 424 -20.35 4.25 85.68
N ASN A 425 -19.35 3.53 85.16
CA ASN A 425 -18.40 2.80 86.01
C ASN A 425 -17.62 3.76 86.92
N SER A 426 -17.21 4.92 86.41
CA SER A 426 -16.53 5.97 87.19
C SER A 426 -17.43 6.56 88.28
N LEU A 427 -18.72 6.80 87.99
CA LEU A 427 -19.72 7.23 88.99
C LEU A 427 -19.95 6.15 90.06
N LEU A 428 -20.01 4.87 89.68
CA LEU A 428 -20.13 3.76 90.61
C LEU A 428 -18.88 3.60 91.49
N GLN A 429 -17.67 3.73 90.92
CA GLN A 429 -16.42 3.73 91.68
C GLN A 429 -16.39 4.86 92.72
N GLU A 430 -16.77 6.08 92.31
CA GLU A 430 -16.87 7.24 93.20
C GLU A 430 -17.93 7.04 94.30
N THR A 431 -19.06 6.42 93.97
CA THR A 431 -20.12 6.08 94.95
C THR A 431 -19.61 5.06 95.97
N VAL A 432 -18.95 3.99 95.52
CA VAL A 432 -18.34 2.97 96.40
C VAL A 432 -17.22 3.57 97.26
N ARG A 433 -16.43 4.52 96.72
CA ARG A 433 -15.41 5.25 97.49
C ARG A 433 -16.03 6.01 98.66
N ARG A 434 -17.09 6.79 98.40
CA ARG A 434 -17.81 7.56 99.44
C ARG A 434 -18.46 6.65 100.48
N GLU A 435 -19.14 5.58 100.07
CA GLU A 435 -19.70 4.57 100.98
C GLU A 435 -18.63 3.93 101.88
N CYS A 436 -17.43 3.67 101.34
CA CYS A 436 -16.30 3.17 102.13
C CYS A 436 -15.75 4.21 103.11
N GLU A 437 -15.72 5.49 102.72
CA GLU A 437 -15.31 6.61 103.59
C GLU A 437 -16.33 6.85 104.72
N GLU A 438 -17.62 6.91 104.40
CA GLU A 438 -18.70 7.01 105.39
C GLU A 438 -18.71 5.83 106.35
N ARG A 439 -18.46 4.59 105.86
CA ARG A 439 -18.29 3.42 106.73
C ARG A 439 -17.03 3.48 107.59
N ALA A 440 -15.94 4.05 107.09
CA ALA A 440 -14.72 4.25 107.87
C ALA A 440 -14.95 5.28 108.99
N ASP A 441 -15.61 6.40 108.67
CA ASP A 441 -15.98 7.44 109.65
C ASP A 441 -16.98 6.93 110.69
N LEU A 442 -18.00 6.17 110.27
CA LEU A 442 -18.93 5.50 111.19
C LEU A 442 -18.20 4.46 112.06
N THR A 443 -17.23 3.73 111.51
CA THR A 443 -16.41 2.78 112.28
C THR A 443 -15.50 3.50 113.28
N ALA A 444 -14.93 4.64 112.91
CA ALA A 444 -14.13 5.49 113.79
C ALA A 444 -15.00 6.09 114.91
N ALA A 445 -16.19 6.61 114.58
CA ALA A 445 -17.15 7.14 115.55
C ALA A 445 -17.67 6.05 116.51
N LEU A 446 -17.96 4.84 116.02
CA LEU A 446 -18.32 3.69 116.87
C LEU A 446 -17.16 3.22 117.76
N SER A 447 -15.91 3.34 117.29
CA SER A 447 -14.71 3.02 118.08
C SER A 447 -14.50 4.05 119.19
N LEU A 448 -14.61 5.34 118.87
CA LEU A 448 -14.65 6.44 119.85
C LEU A 448 -15.78 6.27 120.87
N ALA A 449 -16.99 5.91 120.44
CA ALA A 449 -18.11 5.66 121.35
C ALA A 449 -17.86 4.45 122.27
N ARG A 450 -17.20 3.40 121.76
CA ARG A 450 -16.76 2.25 122.59
C ARG A 450 -15.68 2.65 123.59
N GLU A 451 -14.70 3.46 123.20
CA GLU A 451 -13.68 3.99 124.10
C GLU A 451 -14.29 4.88 125.19
N GLN A 452 -15.24 5.75 124.83
CA GLN A 452 -15.99 6.57 125.78
C GLN A 452 -16.82 5.71 126.75
N LEU A 453 -17.48 4.64 126.27
CA LEU A 453 -18.21 3.70 127.12
C LEU A 453 -17.28 2.90 128.05
N LEU A 454 -16.06 2.54 127.59
CA LEU A 454 -15.03 1.94 128.43
C LEU A 454 -14.50 2.93 129.49
N GLY A 455 -14.34 4.21 129.14
CA GLY A 455 -14.02 5.29 130.08
C GLY A 455 -15.10 5.50 131.14
N VAL A 456 -16.38 5.49 130.74
CA VAL A 456 -17.52 5.54 131.68
C VAL A 456 -17.54 4.29 132.59
N ARG A 457 -17.17 3.11 132.08
CA ARG A 457 -16.99 1.90 132.90
C ARG A 457 -15.81 2.00 133.87
N GLN A 458 -14.75 2.72 133.54
CA GLN A 458 -13.61 2.99 134.42
C GLN A 458 -13.91 4.03 135.53
N ILE A 459 -14.89 4.92 135.31
CA ILE A 459 -15.31 5.93 136.31
C ILE A 459 -16.39 5.36 137.27
N ALA A 460 -17.19 4.38 136.83
CA ALA A 460 -18.26 3.80 137.63
C ALA A 460 -17.87 2.54 138.47
N VAL A 461 -16.67 1.97 138.30
CA VAL A 461 -16.24 0.75 139.02
C VAL A 461 -14.82 0.88 139.57
N ASN A 462 -14.62 1.77 140.54
CA ASN A 462 -13.44 1.80 141.40
C ASN A 462 -13.82 1.44 142.85
N SER A 463 -14.21 0.17 143.07
CA SER A 463 -14.25 -0.49 144.38
C SER A 463 -14.31 -2.01 144.20
N SER A 464 -13.11 -2.63 144.12
CA SER A 464 -12.81 -4.04 144.44
C SER A 464 -13.82 -5.15 144.09
N ILE A 465 -13.41 -6.10 143.24
CA ILE A 465 -12.99 -7.45 143.68
C ILE A 465 -12.32 -8.14 142.49
N ALA A 466 -11.10 -8.64 142.71
CA ALA A 466 -10.42 -9.48 141.73
C ALA A 466 -10.75 -10.95 142.01
N ARG A 467 -11.29 -11.70 141.03
CA ARG A 467 -11.17 -13.17 140.96
C ARG A 467 -11.66 -13.78 139.63
N SER A 468 -10.83 -14.69 139.12
CA SER A 468 -11.22 -15.99 138.52
C SER A 468 -11.78 -16.10 137.09
N SER A 469 -10.95 -16.74 136.25
CA SER A 469 -11.24 -18.01 135.54
C SER A 469 -12.15 -18.07 134.31
N ALA A 470 -11.50 -18.40 133.18
CA ALA A 470 -12.01 -19.06 131.96
C ALA A 470 -10.78 -19.69 131.24
N THR A 471 -10.72 -20.88 130.63
CA THR A 471 -11.65 -22.03 130.43
C THR A 471 -13.00 -21.75 129.73
N SER A 472 -13.45 -22.54 128.75
CA SER A 472 -12.93 -23.79 128.15
C SER A 472 -13.46 -24.00 126.72
N SER A 473 -12.64 -24.66 125.87
CA SER A 473 -12.94 -25.78 124.95
C SER A 473 -14.25 -25.87 124.11
N LEU A 474 -14.06 -26.00 122.77
CA LEU A 474 -14.67 -26.94 121.76
C LEU A 474 -16.19 -27.28 121.80
N PRO A 475 -16.93 -27.48 120.67
CA PRO A 475 -16.61 -28.34 119.48
C PRO A 475 -16.79 -27.59 118.11
N SER A 476 -16.48 -28.08 116.90
CA SER A 476 -16.61 -29.36 116.15
C SER A 476 -17.96 -29.60 115.44
N LEU A 477 -17.89 -29.77 114.10
CA LEU A 477 -18.81 -30.56 113.23
C LEU A 477 -20.27 -30.03 113.06
N SER A 478 -21.02 -30.25 111.96
CA SER A 478 -20.78 -30.85 110.63
C SER A 478 -21.98 -30.61 109.69
N ALA A 479 -21.83 -30.95 108.39
CA ALA A 479 -22.89 -31.04 107.35
C ALA A 479 -23.55 -29.71 106.91
N GLY A 480 -24.03 -29.56 105.66
CA GLY A 480 -24.01 -30.47 104.50
C GLY A 480 -25.27 -30.31 103.64
N HIS A 481 -25.16 -30.57 102.32
CA HIS A 481 -26.16 -30.32 101.25
C HIS A 481 -26.32 -28.83 100.87
N GLY A 482 -26.37 -28.42 99.61
CA GLY A 482 -26.08 -29.13 98.36
C GLY A 482 -26.98 -28.70 97.18
N ARG A 483 -26.39 -28.63 95.98
CA ARG A 483 -27.04 -28.54 94.65
C ARG A 483 -27.68 -27.19 94.29
N ASP A 484 -27.78 -26.78 93.02
CA ASP A 484 -27.06 -27.11 91.76
C ASP A 484 -27.42 -26.01 90.71
N ALA A 485 -26.65 -25.95 89.60
CA ALA A 485 -27.00 -25.34 88.29
C ALA A 485 -26.86 -23.79 88.13
N VAL A 486 -26.00 -23.29 87.22
CA VAL A 486 -26.24 -22.93 85.77
C VAL A 486 -26.52 -21.42 85.64
N THR A 487 -25.89 -20.59 84.79
CA THR A 487 -24.91 -20.72 83.65
C THR A 487 -24.14 -19.40 83.47
N GLY A 488 -23.00 -19.39 82.74
CA GLY A 488 -22.38 -18.13 82.27
C GLY A 488 -20.90 -18.25 81.91
N ASP A 489 -20.59 -18.73 80.69
CA ASP A 489 -19.24 -19.10 80.27
C ASP A 489 -18.25 -17.94 80.06
N ARG A 490 -16.98 -18.20 80.42
CA ARG A 490 -15.80 -17.52 79.84
C ARG A 490 -15.15 -18.46 78.82
N SER A 491 -15.39 -18.22 77.54
CA SER A 491 -14.75 -18.98 76.46
C SER A 491 -13.33 -18.49 76.18
N THR A 492 -12.34 -19.30 76.54
CA THR A 492 -11.01 -19.29 75.88
C THR A 492 -10.97 -20.41 74.84
N ALA A 493 -10.73 -20.07 73.58
CA ALA A 493 -10.69 -21.04 72.48
C ALA A 493 -9.29 -21.13 71.84
N SER A 494 -8.57 -22.19 72.18
CA SER A 494 -7.65 -22.90 71.29
C SER A 494 -8.37 -24.19 70.85
N TRP A 495 -8.09 -24.73 69.65
CA TRP A 495 -8.01 -26.18 69.35
C TRP A 495 -7.82 -26.39 67.83
N HIS A 496 -6.97 -27.36 67.45
CA HIS A 496 -6.98 -28.01 66.13
C HIS A 496 -7.89 -29.26 66.17
N GLY A 497 -8.44 -29.73 65.03
CA GLY A 497 -8.92 -31.13 64.95
C GLY A 497 -9.93 -31.53 63.85
N ASN A 498 -9.42 -31.96 62.69
CA ASN A 498 -10.08 -32.71 61.60
C ASN A 498 -11.25 -33.67 61.94
N SER A 499 -12.23 -33.81 61.01
CA SER A 499 -12.32 -35.00 60.11
C SER A 499 -13.55 -35.10 59.20
N ARG A 500 -13.31 -35.47 57.91
CA ARG A 500 -14.17 -36.31 57.01
C ARG A 500 -15.54 -35.68 56.61
N GLN A 501 -16.19 -35.97 55.47
CA GLN A 501 -16.05 -36.82 54.26
C GLN A 501 -17.03 -36.17 53.22
N LEU A 502 -16.95 -36.22 51.88
CA LEU A 502 -16.68 -37.29 50.90
C LEU A 502 -16.52 -36.66 49.49
N LEU A 503 -15.81 -37.34 48.57
CA LEU A 503 -15.85 -37.08 47.11
C LEU A 503 -16.99 -37.88 46.45
N PRO A 504 -17.40 -37.51 45.23
CA PRO A 504 -16.99 -38.29 44.05
C PRO A 504 -16.63 -37.35 42.85
N ALA A 505 -15.98 -37.75 41.77
CA ALA A 505 -15.12 -38.88 41.38
C ALA A 505 -14.67 -38.55 39.92
N LEU A 506 -13.42 -38.87 39.56
CA LEU A 506 -12.94 -38.74 38.18
C LEU A 506 -13.42 -39.90 37.29
N PRO A 507 -13.33 -39.74 35.96
CA PRO A 507 -12.67 -40.74 35.13
C PRO A 507 -11.36 -40.22 34.54
N ARG A 508 -10.42 -41.15 34.33
CA ARG A 508 -9.09 -40.95 33.72
C ARG A 508 -9.09 -41.34 32.23
N LEU A 509 -7.92 -41.16 31.61
CA LEU A 509 -7.35 -41.80 30.40
C LEU A 509 -7.49 -40.96 29.10
N ALA A 510 -6.46 -40.87 28.24
CA ALA A 510 -5.08 -41.39 28.32
C ALA A 510 -4.07 -40.50 27.58
N THR A 511 -2.80 -40.77 27.87
CA THR A 511 -1.58 -40.37 27.15
C THR A 511 -1.69 -40.51 25.63
N GLU A 512 -1.05 -39.62 24.87
CA GLU A 512 -0.21 -39.95 23.70
C GLU A 512 0.72 -38.75 23.42
N ARG A 513 1.95 -39.03 22.97
CA ARG A 513 2.98 -38.03 22.64
C ARG A 513 3.77 -38.56 21.44
N PRO A 514 3.85 -37.83 20.32
CA PRO A 514 4.97 -37.98 19.41
C PRO A 514 5.80 -36.70 19.24
N ALA A 515 6.99 -36.86 18.66
CA ALA A 515 8.01 -35.85 18.50
C ALA A 515 7.80 -34.93 17.27
N PRO A 516 8.50 -33.78 17.18
CA PRO A 516 8.70 -33.07 15.93
C PRO A 516 10.01 -33.53 15.25
N LEU A 517 9.88 -34.27 14.14
CA LEU A 517 10.97 -34.55 13.20
C LEU A 517 11.11 -33.39 12.19
N THR A 518 12.29 -32.76 12.21
CA THR A 518 13.05 -32.23 11.05
C THR A 518 12.37 -31.56 9.84
N LYS A 519 12.90 -30.35 9.54
CA LYS A 519 13.16 -29.75 8.20
C LYS A 519 11.99 -29.20 7.38
N ALA A 520 11.99 -27.86 7.23
CA ALA A 520 12.11 -27.19 5.92
C ALA A 520 12.54 -25.72 6.05
N ARG A 521 13.84 -25.44 6.21
CA ARG A 521 14.38 -24.08 5.95
C ARG A 521 14.75 -23.97 4.47
N HIS A 522 13.88 -23.37 3.66
CA HIS A 522 14.28 -22.86 2.35
C HIS A 522 14.91 -21.46 2.54
N ARG A 523 16.24 -21.36 2.40
CA ARG A 523 16.91 -20.07 2.20
C ARG A 523 17.88 -20.17 1.04
N ILE A 524 17.37 -19.68 -0.09
CA ILE A 524 18.00 -19.26 -1.35
C ILE A 524 19.55 -19.33 -1.37
N SER A 525 20.06 -20.07 -2.33
CA SER A 525 21.48 -20.09 -2.70
C SER A 525 21.91 -18.74 -3.29
N ARG A 526 22.81 -18.03 -2.61
CA ARG A 526 23.65 -17.02 -3.26
C ARG A 526 24.78 -17.74 -4.00
N LYS A 527 24.61 -17.92 -5.31
CA LYS A 527 25.74 -17.99 -6.25
C LYS A 527 25.91 -16.61 -6.85
N ASP A 528 27.06 -15.99 -6.62
CA ASP A 528 27.62 -15.07 -7.61
C ASP A 528 29.13 -15.26 -7.69
N LYS A 529 29.65 -15.09 -8.90
CA LYS A 529 31.00 -15.49 -9.31
C LYS A 529 32.02 -14.38 -9.06
N ARG A 530 33.29 -14.79 -8.97
CA ARG A 530 34.45 -13.92 -9.30
C ARG A 530 34.79 -14.09 -10.78
N SER A 531 35.30 -13.00 -11.39
CA SER A 531 35.91 -12.93 -12.73
C SER A 531 34.99 -13.25 -13.92
N CYS A 532 35.14 -12.61 -15.08
CA CYS A 532 36.15 -11.63 -15.50
C CYS A 532 35.60 -10.20 -15.55
#